data_AF-A0A931BVL9-F1
#
_entry.id   AF-A0A931BVL9-F1
#
_cell.length_a   1.000
_cell.length_b   1.000
_cell.length_c   1.000
_cell.angle_alpha   90.00
_cell.angle_beta   90.00
_cell.angle_gamma   90.00
#
_symmetry.space_group_name_H-M   'P 1'
#
loop_
_entity.id
_entity.type
_entity.pdbx_description
1 polymer ?
#
loop_
_entity_poly.entity_id
_entity_poly.type
_entity_poly.pdbx_seq_one_letter_code
_entity_poly.pdbx_strand_id
1 'polypeptide(L)' 'MMCTFTLTVEVKIGMLLREVVILAKLKAIQLDMNIRFSFNGTRVFVSPDADIEKVIDRYHADCKKIK' A
#
# COMPACT_ATOMS: atom_id res chain seq x y z
N MET A 1 23.58 -4.75 8.69
CA MET A 1 22.89 -5.96 8.19
C MET A 1 21.46 -5.54 7.87
N MET A 2 21.09 -5.42 6.59
CA MET A 2 19.73 -5.03 6.17
C MET A 2 18.86 -6.29 6.13
N CYS A 3 18.01 -6.48 7.14
CA CYS A 3 17.06 -7.58 7.14
C CYS A 3 15.88 -7.21 6.23
N THR A 4 15.64 -8.01 5.20
CA THR A 4 14.49 -7.85 4.30
C THR A 4 13.38 -8.76 4.80
N PHE A 5 12.24 -8.19 5.21
CA PHE A 5 11.08 -8.96 5.62
C PHE A 5 9.96 -8.78 4.59
N THR A 6 9.24 -9.87 4.30
CA THR A 6 8.05 -9.84 3.44
C THR A 6 6.83 -9.82 4.34
N LEU A 7 6.08 -8.73 4.33
CA LEU A 7 4.81 -8.63 5.02
C LEU A 7 3.67 -8.95 4.03
N THR A 8 2.97 -10.05 4.27
CA THR A 8 1.73 -10.38 3.55
C THR A 8 0.56 -9.72 4.26
N VAL A 9 -0.08 -8.74 3.61
CA VAL A 9 -1.31 -8.13 4.11
C VAL A 9 -2.49 -8.88 3.48
N GLU A 10 -3.21 -9.66 4.28
CA GLU A 10 -4.47 -10.27 3.86
C GLU A 10 -5.55 -9.19 3.75
N VAL A 11 -6.00 -8.92 2.53
CA VAL A 11 -7.10 -8.00 2.27
C VAL A 11 -8.38 -8.81 2.15
N LYS A 12 -9.42 -8.47 2.93
CA LYS A 12 -10.72 -9.12 2.81
C LYS A 12 -11.43 -8.67 1.53
N ILE A 13 -12.17 -9.58 0.90
CA ILE A 13 -13.05 -9.27 -0.23
C ILE A 13 -14.05 -8.19 0.21
N GLY A 14 -14.12 -7.08 -0.53
CA GLY A 14 -15.03 -5.94 -0.26
C GLY A 14 -14.37 -4.70 0.34
N MET A 15 -13.08 -4.73 0.67
CA MET A 15 -12.38 -3.52 1.15
C MET A 15 -12.09 -2.53 0.02
N LEU A 16 -12.31 -1.24 0.29
CA LEU A 16 -11.96 -0.16 -0.61
C LEU A 16 -10.45 0.11 -0.56
N LEU A 17 -9.85 0.51 -1.69
CA LEU A 17 -8.43 0.86 -1.79
C LEU A 17 -7.96 1.77 -0.63
N ARG A 18 -8.77 2.78 -0.29
CA ARG A 18 -8.46 3.73 0.78
C ARG A 18 -8.27 3.05 2.13
N GLU A 19 -9.12 2.08 2.46
CA GLU A 19 -9.04 1.33 3.71
C GLU A 19 -7.76 0.49 3.75
N VAL A 20 -7.39 -0.13 2.61
CA VAL A 20 -6.15 -0.91 2.49
C VAL A 20 -4.91 -0.02 2.65
N VAL A 21 -4.91 1.16 2.04
CA VAL A 21 -3.81 2.14 2.17
C VAL A 21 -3.69 2.64 3.62
N ILE A 22 -4.81 2.89 4.31
CA ILE A 22 -4.82 3.28 5.72
C ILE A 22 -4.23 2.16 6.59
N LEU A 23 -4.68 0.92 6.41
CA LEU A 23 -4.16 -0.23 7.15
C LEU A 23 -2.67 -0.43 6.89
N ALA A 24 -2.22 -0.33 5.64
CA ALA A 24 -0.82 -0.39 5.29
C ALA A 24 -0.03 0.74 5.96
N LYS A 25 -0.55 1.97 5.99
CA LYS A 25 0.14 3.08 6.68
C LYS A 25 0.25 2.84 8.18
N LEU A 26 -0.83 2.42 8.84
CA LEU A 26 -0.80 2.09 10.27
C LEU A 26 0.23 1.00 10.57
N LYS A 27 0.32 -0.02 9.71
CA LYS A 27 1.29 -1.10 9.88
C LYS A 27 2.72 -0.65 9.57
N ALA A 28 2.90 0.23 8.58
CA ALA A 28 4.18 0.86 8.28
C ALA A 28 4.71 1.64 9.48
N ILE A 29 3.85 2.42 10.16
CA ILE A 29 4.17 3.15 11.38
C ILE A 29 4.54 2.19 12.52
N GLN A 30 3.75 1.15 12.76
CA GLN A 30 4.01 0.17 13.84
C GLN A 30 5.35 -0.54 13.70
N LEU A 31 5.75 -0.82 12.46
CA LEU A 31 6.95 -1.58 12.14
C LEU A 31 8.15 -0.69 11.78
N ASP A 32 7.96 0.63 11.75
CA ASP A 32 8.94 1.62 11.26
C ASP A 32 9.57 1.22 9.91
N MET A 33 8.71 0.89 8.94
CA MET A 33 9.17 0.43 7.62
C MET A 33 8.17 0.74 6.50
N ASN A 34 8.66 0.72 5.27
CA ASN A 34 7.82 0.84 4.08
C ASN A 34 7.12 -0.48 3.75
N ILE A 35 5.83 -0.39 3.42
CA ILE A 35 5.02 -1.53 2.97
C ILE A 35 4.76 -1.42 1.48
N ARG A 36 4.94 -2.54 0.77
CA ARG A 36 4.61 -2.68 -0.64
C ARG A 36 3.60 -3.80 -0.79
N PHE A 37 2.50 -3.53 -1.51
CA PHE A 37 1.48 -4.54 -1.81
C PHE A 37 0.96 -4.38 -3.24
N SER A 38 0.14 -5.34 -3.69
CA SER A 38 -0.55 -5.28 -4.98
C SER A 38 -2.06 -5.19 -4.74
N PHE A 39 -2.74 -4.27 -5.41
CA PHE A 39 -4.19 -4.13 -5.36
C PHE A 39 -4.72 -4.11 -6.79
N ASN A 40 -5.64 -5.02 -7.12
CA ASN A 40 -6.13 -5.24 -8.50
C ASN A 40 -5.00 -5.28 -9.57
N GLY A 41 -3.89 -5.95 -9.25
CA GLY A 41 -2.74 -6.09 -10.15
C GLY A 41 -1.81 -4.87 -10.23
N THR A 42 -2.14 -3.77 -9.56
CA THR A 42 -1.30 -2.56 -9.50
C THR A 42 -0.51 -2.52 -8.20
N ARG A 43 0.80 -2.24 -8.30
CA ARG A 43 1.67 -2.13 -7.11
C ARG A 43 1.44 -0.81 -6.38
N VAL A 44 1.32 -0.89 -5.06
CA VAL A 44 1.16 0.26 -4.17
C VAL A 44 2.28 0.24 -3.13
N PHE A 45 2.79 1.43 -2.82
CA PHE A 45 3.88 1.65 -1.88
C PHE A 45 3.41 2.64 -0.83
N VAL A 46 3.57 2.30 0.44
CA VAL A 46 3.12 3.10 1.57
C VAL A 46 4.25 3.18 2.60
N SER A 47 4.70 4.39 2.89
CA SER A 47 5.62 4.71 3.98
C SER A 47 4.87 5.10 5.26
N PRO A 48 5.54 5.11 6.42
CA PRO A 48 4.96 5.61 7.67
C PRO A 48 4.40 7.04 7.56
N ASP A 49 5.09 7.90 6.81
CA ASP A 49 4.71 9.30 6.58
C ASP A 49 3.86 9.53 5.32
N ALA A 50 3.40 8.45 4.66
CA ALA A 50 2.72 8.57 3.38
C ALA A 50 1.43 9.41 3.48
N ASP A 51 1.26 10.33 2.54
CA ASP A 51 0.00 11.02 2.31
C ASP A 51 -0.97 10.06 1.59
N ILE A 52 -2.06 9.69 2.26
CA ILE A 52 -3.01 8.69 1.78
C ILE A 52 -3.62 9.10 0.44
N GLU A 53 -3.96 10.38 0.26
CA GLU A 53 -4.58 10.86 -0.98
C GLU A 53 -3.59 10.76 -2.14
N LYS A 54 -2.33 11.16 -1.93
CA LYS A 54 -1.29 11.02 -2.96
C LYS A 54 -1.03 9.57 -3.35
N VAL A 55 -1.09 8.64 -2.40
CA VAL A 55 -0.94 7.20 -2.70
C VAL A 55 -2.10 6.71 -3.57
N ILE A 56 -3.32 7.12 -3.27
CA ILE A 56 -4.53 6.76 -4.02
C ILE A 56 -4.49 7.37 -5.42
N ASP A 57 -4.13 8.65 -5.55
CA ASP A 57 -4.00 9.32 -6.85
C ASP A 57 -2.95 8.65 -7.73
N ARG A 58 -1.80 8.29 -7.15
CA ARG A 58 -0.75 7.56 -7.86
C ARG A 58 -1.24 6.18 -8.31
N TYR A 59 -1.94 5.45 -7.44
CA TYR A 59 -2.56 4.18 -7.82
C TYR A 59 -3.49 4.34 -9.02
N HIS A 60 -4.39 5.34 -9.01
CA HIS A 60 -5.30 5.59 -10.12
C HIS A 60 -4.57 5.97 -11.41
N ALA A 61 -3.49 6.76 -11.31
CA ALA A 61 -2.65 7.11 -12.45
C ALA A 61 -1.95 5.88 -13.04
N ASP A 62 -1.48 4.95 -12.20
CA ASP A 62 -0.80 3.73 -12.65
C ASP A 62 -1.78 2.69 -13.22
N CYS A 63 -2.99 2.56 -12.66
CA CYS A 63 -4.06 1.73 -13.25
C CYS A 63 -4.42 2.16 -14.68
N LYS A 64 -4.40 3.47 -14.97
CA LYS A 64 -4.69 3.98 -16.32
C LYS A 64 -3.64 3.57 -17.36
N LYS A 65 -2.41 3.24 -16.94
CA LYS A 65 -1.33 2.81 -17.84
C LYS A 65 -1.37 1.31 -18.17
N ILE A 66 -2.21 0.55 -17.47
CA ILE A 66 -2.35 -0.91 -17.62
C ILE A 66 -3.50 -1.26 -18.61
N LYS A 67 -4.22 -0.26 -19.11
CA LYS A 67 -5.21 -0.39 -20.20
C LYS A 67 -4.59 -0.06 -21.55
#